data_AF-A0A2V7EW38-F1
#
_entry.id   AF-A0A2V7EW38-F1
#
_cell.length_a   1.000
_cell.length_b   1.000
_cell.length_c   1.000
_cell.angle_alpha   90.00
_cell.angle_beta   90.00
_cell.angle_gamma   90.00
#
_symmetry.space_group_name_H-M   'P 1'
#
loop_
_entity.id
_entity.type
_entity.pdbx_description
1 polymer ?
#
loop_
_entity_poly.entity_id
_entity_poly.type
_entity_poly.pdbx_seq_one_letter_code
_entity_poly.pdbx_strand_id
1 'polypeptide(L)'
;MRTALVALALWSLLIGVARGQEGPSDEAVERNNRGAALLQQGKLEQAVAEFQQAVEMAPASVVVQANLAFAYERQGRTDEAIAAYRKVLELEPGNVLARNNLGALLGRSGRYEE
;
A
#
# COMPACT_ATOMS: atom_id res chain seq x y z
N MET A 1 -34.45 13.45 -25.69
CA MET A 1 -33.11 12.89 -25.42
C MET A 1 -32.07 13.99 -25.59
N ARG A 2 -31.54 14.57 -24.49
CA ARG A 2 -30.23 15.30 -24.42
C ARG A 2 -29.96 16.06 -23.10
N THR A 3 -30.76 15.91 -22.05
CA THR A 3 -30.50 16.54 -20.74
C THR A 3 -29.86 15.62 -19.69
N ALA A 4 -29.55 14.36 -20.03
CA ALA A 4 -28.99 13.38 -19.09
C ALA A 4 -27.46 13.49 -18.86
N LEU A 5 -26.76 14.43 -19.51
CA LEU A 5 -25.29 14.53 -19.45
C LEU A 5 -24.77 15.63 -18.51
N VAL A 6 -25.64 16.45 -17.92
CA VAL A 6 -25.21 17.54 -17.01
C VAL A 6 -25.17 17.07 -15.55
N ALA A 7 -25.81 15.95 -15.19
CA ALA A 7 -25.84 15.45 -13.81
C ALA A 7 -24.52 14.79 -13.36
N LEU A 8 -23.68 14.30 -14.29
CA LEU A 8 -22.40 13.64 -13.93
C LEU A 8 -21.22 14.60 -13.78
N ALA A 9 -21.36 15.86 -14.22
CA ALA A 9 -20.34 16.90 -14.02
C ALA A 9 -20.45 17.63 -12.67
N LEU A 10 -21.51 17.35 -11.88
CA LEU A 10 -21.73 17.96 -10.56
C LEU A 10 -21.20 17.11 -9.39
N TRP A 11 -20.75 15.87 -9.64
CA TRP A 11 -20.11 15.05 -8.60
C TRP A 11 -18.60 15.29 -8.46
N SER A 12 -17.95 15.78 -9.52
CA SER A 12 -16.53 16.18 -9.49
C SER A 12 -16.29 17.57 -8.89
N LEU A 13 -17.36 18.35 -8.62
CA LEU A 13 -17.25 19.70 -8.04
C LEU A 13 -17.41 19.73 -6.51
N LEU A 14 -17.72 18.60 -5.86
CA LEU A 14 -17.81 18.48 -4.39
C LEU A 14 -16.55 17.87 -3.73
N ILE A 15 -15.64 17.30 -4.52
CA ILE A 15 -14.31 16.89 -4.04
C ILE A 15 -13.31 17.84 -4.67
N GLY A 16 -13.18 19.00 -4.02
CA GLY A 16 -12.37 20.13 -4.46
C GLY A 16 -11.01 19.73 -5.01
N VAL A 17 -10.76 20.23 -6.21
CA VAL A 17 -9.44 20.58 -6.74
C VAL A 17 -8.70 21.43 -5.70
N ALA A 18 -7.91 20.77 -4.83
CA ALA A 18 -6.83 21.34 -4.04
C ALA A 18 -6.15 20.25 -3.21
N ARG A 19 -5.35 19.38 -3.84
CA ARG A 19 -4.10 18.93 -3.24
C ARG A 19 -3.08 18.95 -4.34
N GLY A 20 -2.01 19.70 -4.14
CA GLY A 20 -0.85 19.67 -5.00
C GLY A 20 -0.27 18.27 -5.01
N GLN A 21 0.94 18.15 -5.54
CA GLN A 21 1.80 17.02 -5.23
C GLN A 21 2.06 17.00 -3.72
N GLU A 22 1.13 16.48 -2.93
CA GLU A 22 1.31 16.25 -1.52
C GLU A 22 2.04 14.92 -1.44
N GLY A 23 3.31 14.98 -1.05
CA GLY A 23 4.00 13.81 -0.52
C GLY A 23 3.16 13.15 0.57
N PRO A 24 3.53 11.95 1.03
CA PRO A 24 2.80 11.28 2.10
C PRO A 24 2.56 12.29 3.24
N SER A 25 1.29 12.39 3.69
CA SER A 25 0.96 13.32 4.77
C SER A 25 1.87 13.04 5.97
N ASP A 26 2.19 14.07 6.76
CA ASP A 26 3.01 13.90 7.96
C ASP A 26 2.44 12.81 8.88
N GLU A 27 1.11 12.70 8.93
CA GLU A 27 0.41 11.63 9.63
C GLU A 27 0.67 10.24 9.02
N ALA A 28 0.67 10.09 7.70
CA ALA A 28 1.00 8.83 7.04
C ALA A 28 2.44 8.39 7.36
N VAL A 29 3.38 9.33 7.39
CA VAL A 29 4.78 9.08 7.76
C VAL A 29 4.90 8.67 9.22
N GLU A 30 4.20 9.37 10.13
CA GLU A 30 4.17 9.03 11.56
C GLU A 30 3.62 7.62 11.79
N ARG A 31 2.47 7.30 11.18
CA ARG A 31 1.84 5.98 11.22
C ARG A 31 2.76 4.90 10.70
N ASN A 32 3.43 5.14 9.57
CA ASN A 32 4.42 4.22 9.03
C ASN A 32 5.59 4.00 10.00
N ASN A 33 6.12 5.06 10.62
CA ASN A 33 7.22 4.93 11.58
C ASN A 33 6.80 4.16 12.84
N ARG A 34 5.57 4.39 13.32
CA ARG A 34 5.00 3.63 14.43
C ARG A 34 4.82 2.15 14.08
N GLY A 35 4.30 1.86 12.89
CA GLY A 35 4.19 0.51 12.35
C GLY A 35 5.55 -0.20 12.31
N ALA A 36 6.59 0.49 11.83
CA ALA A 36 7.95 -0.05 11.80
C ALA A 36 8.49 -0.35 13.20
N ALA A 37 8.27 0.54 14.17
CA ALA A 37 8.67 0.33 15.56
C ALA A 37 7.94 -0.87 16.19
N LEU A 38 6.64 -1.03 15.94
CA LEU A 38 5.85 -2.17 16.40
C LEU A 38 6.33 -3.49 15.77
N LEU A 39 6.71 -3.45 14.49
CA LEU A 39 7.26 -4.60 13.79
C LEU A 39 8.58 -5.06 14.40
N GLN A 40 9.47 -4.12 14.77
CA GLN A 40 10.71 -4.42 15.49
C GLN A 40 10.44 -5.03 16.87
N GLN A 41 9.33 -4.66 17.51
CA GLN A 41 8.89 -5.25 18.79
C GLN A 41 8.17 -6.60 18.63
N GLY A 42 7.98 -7.09 17.40
CA GLY A 42 7.23 -8.32 17.11
C GLY A 42 5.72 -8.20 17.30
N LYS A 43 5.18 -6.98 17.47
CA LYS A 43 3.73 -6.73 17.60
C LYS A 43 3.10 -6.63 16.22
N LEU A 44 3.05 -7.76 15.52
CA LEU A 44 2.77 -7.80 14.09
C LEU A 44 1.37 -7.26 13.75
N GLU A 45 0.33 -7.62 14.50
CA GLU A 45 -1.05 -7.18 14.26
C GLU A 45 -1.20 -5.67 14.37
N GLN A 46 -0.56 -5.08 15.37
CA GLN A 46 -0.56 -3.63 15.57
C GLN A 46 0.24 -2.93 14.45
N ALA A 47 1.37 -3.51 14.04
CA ALA A 47 2.17 -2.99 12.93
C ALA A 47 1.36 -2.93 11.63
N VAL A 48 0.67 -4.03 11.28
CA VAL A 48 -0.19 -4.08 10.10
C VAL A 48 -1.30 -3.03 10.17
N ALA A 49 -1.94 -2.84 11.32
CA ALA A 49 -2.99 -1.84 11.47
C ALA A 49 -2.46 -0.40 11.22
N GLU A 50 -1.30 -0.05 11.77
CA GLU A 50 -0.68 1.27 11.53
C GLU A 50 -0.30 1.46 10.05
N PHE A 51 0.25 0.41 9.41
CA PHE A 51 0.59 0.47 7.99
C PHE A 51 -0.65 0.57 7.09
N GLN A 52 -1.75 -0.12 7.41
CA GLN A 52 -3.01 0.01 6.67
C GLN A 52 -3.54 1.45 6.72
N GLN A 53 -3.54 2.08 7.90
CA GLN A 53 -3.93 3.48 8.04
C GLN A 53 -2.99 4.41 7.24
N ALA A 54 -1.69 4.16 7.27
CA ALA A 54 -0.74 4.91 6.45
C ALA A 54 -1.00 4.72 4.94
N VAL A 55 -1.39 3.53 4.49
CA VAL A 55 -1.76 3.26 3.08
C VAL A 55 -3.02 4.01 2.69
N GLU A 56 -4.03 4.09 3.55
CA GLU A 56 -5.26 4.85 3.28
C GLU A 56 -4.96 6.34 3.05
N MET A 57 -3.99 6.89 3.78
CA MET A 57 -3.56 8.28 3.66
C MET A 57 -2.61 8.51 2.48
N ALA A 58 -1.74 7.55 2.17
CA ALA A 58 -0.72 7.65 1.13
C ALA A 58 -0.67 6.39 0.25
N PRO A 59 -1.71 6.11 -0.56
CA PRO A 59 -1.85 4.84 -1.27
C PRO A 59 -0.79 4.63 -2.36
N ALA A 60 -0.20 5.70 -2.88
CA ALA A 60 0.88 5.69 -3.87
C ALA A 60 2.28 5.69 -3.25
N SER A 61 2.41 5.66 -1.93
CA SER A 61 3.72 5.62 -1.27
C SER A 61 4.32 4.21 -1.34
N VAL A 62 5.35 4.06 -2.17
CA VAL A 62 6.13 2.82 -2.32
C VAL A 62 6.63 2.31 -0.97
N VAL A 63 7.15 3.21 -0.12
CA VAL A 63 7.72 2.85 1.19
C VAL A 63 6.66 2.26 2.11
N VAL A 64 5.48 2.89 2.17
CA VAL A 64 4.39 2.43 3.05
C VAL A 64 3.84 1.09 2.54
N GLN A 65 3.64 0.95 1.23
CA GLN A 65 3.21 -0.32 0.61
C GLN A 65 4.21 -1.45 0.86
N ALA A 66 5.52 -1.18 0.74
CA ALA A 66 6.57 -2.17 0.98
C ALA A 66 6.62 -2.61 2.45
N ASN A 67 6.44 -1.68 3.39
CA ASN A 67 6.39 -1.99 4.81
C ASN A 67 5.15 -2.81 5.19
N LEU A 68 3.99 -2.49 4.61
CA LEU A 68 2.78 -3.29 4.77
C LEU A 68 2.97 -4.72 4.24
N ALA A 69 3.54 -4.85 3.04
CA ALA A 69 3.84 -6.15 2.44
C ALA A 69 4.75 -7.00 3.33
N PHE A 70 5.82 -6.38 3.85
CA PHE A 70 6.73 -7.06 4.76
C PHE A 70 6.06 -7.45 6.08
N ALA A 71 5.17 -6.60 6.62
CA ALA A 71 4.42 -6.92 7.83
C ALA A 71 3.48 -8.12 7.62
N TYR A 72 2.79 -8.20 6.48
CA TYR A 72 1.98 -9.37 6.11
C TYR A 72 2.83 -10.63 5.95
N GLU A 73 3.99 -10.54 5.31
CA GLU A 73 4.93 -11.68 5.20
C GLU A 73 5.29 -12.20 6.61
N ARG A 74 5.63 -11.29 7.53
CA ARG A 74 6.01 -11.64 8.89
C ARG A 74 4.87 -12.29 9.69
N GLN A 75 3.62 -12.00 9.36
CA GLN A 75 2.44 -12.66 9.92
C GLN A 75 2.12 -14.02 9.28
N GLY A 76 2.80 -14.40 8.19
CA GLY A 76 2.42 -15.58 7.39
C GLY A 76 1.18 -15.36 6.53
N ARG A 77 0.75 -14.10 6.35
CA ARG A 77 -0.36 -13.68 5.48
C ARG A 77 0.14 -13.57 4.05
N THR A 78 0.44 -14.72 3.45
CA THR A 78 1.16 -14.82 2.18
C THR A 78 0.44 -14.15 1.02
N ASP A 79 -0.88 -14.34 0.89
CA ASP A 79 -1.64 -13.77 -0.23
C ASP A 79 -1.70 -12.24 -0.14
N GLU A 80 -1.88 -11.67 1.06
CA GLU A 80 -1.86 -10.22 1.26
C GLU A 80 -0.46 -9.63 1.03
N ALA A 81 0.60 -10.33 1.45
CA ALA A 81 1.97 -9.93 1.18
C ALA A 81 2.26 -9.89 -0.33
N ILE A 82 1.83 -10.91 -1.07
CA ILE A 82 1.95 -10.98 -2.54
C ILE A 82 1.23 -9.80 -3.19
N ALA A 83 -0.01 -9.54 -2.80
CA ALA A 83 -0.79 -8.42 -3.34
C ALA A 83 -0.11 -7.07 -3.08
N ALA A 84 0.39 -6.85 -1.86
CA ALA A 84 1.08 -5.62 -1.50
C ALA A 84 2.44 -5.47 -2.24
N TYR A 85 3.23 -6.54 -2.39
CA TYR A 85 4.46 -6.48 -3.18
C TYR A 85 4.20 -6.26 -4.69
N ARG A 86 3.15 -6.85 -5.25
CA ARG A 86 2.70 -6.53 -6.61
C ARG A 86 2.36 -5.04 -6.73
N LYS A 87 1.69 -4.47 -5.72
CA LYS A 87 1.40 -3.03 -5.72
C LYS A 87 2.66 -2.15 -5.69
N VAL A 88 3.68 -2.56 -4.93
CA VAL A 88 4.99 -1.88 -4.95
C VAL A 88 5.58 -1.89 -6.36
N LEU A 89 5.52 -3.03 -7.06
CA LEU A 89 6.04 -3.16 -8.43
C LEU A 89 5.19 -2.42 -9.48
N GLU A 90 3.89 -2.24 -9.25
CA GLU A 90 3.06 -1.36 -10.08
C GLU A 90 3.49 0.11 -9.96
N LEU A 91 3.79 0.56 -8.74
CA LEU A 91 4.22 1.94 -8.45
C LEU A 91 5.68 2.19 -8.86
N GLU A 92 6.54 1.19 -8.64
CA GLU A 92 7.96 1.23 -8.95
C GLU A 92 8.41 -0.11 -9.57
N PRO A 93 8.27 -0.27 -10.89
CA PRO A 93 8.63 -1.52 -11.58
C PRO A 93 10.09 -1.96 -11.42
N GLY A 94 10.98 -1.01 -11.12
CA GLY A 94 12.40 -1.24 -10.88
C GLY A 94 12.75 -1.68 -9.45
N ASN A 95 11.77 -1.83 -8.55
CA ASN A 95 12.03 -2.13 -7.15
C ASN A 95 12.53 -3.58 -6.96
N VAL A 96 13.86 -3.73 -6.93
CA VAL A 96 14.54 -5.04 -6.83
C VAL A 96 14.18 -5.76 -5.53
N LEU A 97 14.00 -5.03 -4.43
CA LEU A 97 13.63 -5.62 -3.14
C LEU A 97 12.25 -6.26 -3.19
N ALA A 98 11.25 -5.56 -3.73
CA ALA A 98 9.90 -6.09 -3.90
C ALA A 98 9.89 -7.31 -4.83
N ARG A 99 10.65 -7.27 -5.94
CA ARG A 99 10.76 -8.41 -6.86
C ARG A 99 11.38 -9.64 -6.19
N ASN A 100 12.43 -9.46 -5.40
CA ASN A 100 13.08 -10.54 -4.68
C ASN A 100 12.17 -11.15 -3.60
N ASN A 101 11.49 -10.31 -2.81
CA ASN A 101 10.58 -10.77 -1.77
C ASN A 101 9.35 -11.47 -2.35
N LEU A 102 8.78 -10.93 -3.44
CA LEU A 102 7.69 -11.58 -4.16
C LEU A 102 8.12 -12.95 -4.71
N GLY A 103 9.29 -13.03 -5.35
CA GLY A 103 9.82 -14.29 -5.85
C GLY A 103 10.06 -15.32 -4.74
N ALA A 104 10.56 -14.89 -3.58
CA ALA A 104 10.73 -15.74 -2.41
C ALA A 104 9.38 -16.24 -1.87
N LEU A 105 8.36 -15.39 -1.81
CA LEU A 105 7.01 -15.75 -1.37
C LEU A 105 6.32 -16.73 -2.33
N LEU A 106 6.42 -16.49 -3.64
CA LEU A 106 5.89 -17.38 -4.67
C LEU A 106 6.59 -18.75 -4.62
N GLY A 107 7.91 -18.76 -4.46
CA GLY A 107 8.68 -20.00 -4.31
C GLY A 107 8.30 -20.80 -3.06
N ARG A 108 8.10 -20.13 -1.91
CA ARG A 108 7.67 -20.80 -0.67
C ARG A 108 6.23 -21.30 -0.73
N SER A 109 5.35 -20.64 -1.50
CA SER A 109 3.94 -21.02 -1.67
C SER A 109 3.71 -22.03 -2.80
N GLY A 110 4.75 -22.42 -3.54
CA GLY A 110 4.64 -23.34 -4.68
C GLY A 110 3.98 -22.73 -5.92
N ARG A 111 3.78 -21.40 -5.95
CA ARG A 111 3.11 -20.67 -7.05
C ARG A 111 4.12 -20.13 -8.06
N TYR A 112 4.79 -21.02 -8.79
CA TYR A 112 5.84 -20.64 -9.75
C TYR A 112 5.32 -20.04 -11.07
N GLU A 113 4.01 -20.06 -11.32
CA GLU A 113 3.41 -19.78 -12.64
C GLU A 113 2.58 -18.47 -12.75
N GLU A 114 2.53 -17.63 -11.70
CA GLU A 114 1.87 -16.31 -11.75
C GLU A 114 2.86 -15.13 -11.84
#